data_AF-A0A175RH34-F1
#
_entry.id   AF-A0A175RH34-F1
#
_cell.length_a   1.000
_cell.length_b   1.000
_cell.length_c   1.000
_cell.angle_alpha   90.00
_cell.angle_beta   90.00
_cell.angle_gamma   90.00
#
_symmetry.space_group_name_H-M   'P 1'
#
loop_
_entity.id
_entity.type
_entity.pdbx_description
1 polymer ?
#
loop_
_entity_poly.entity_id
_entity_poly.type
_entity_poly.pdbx_seq_one_letter_code
_entity_poly.pdbx_strand_id
1 'polypeptide(L)' 'MTHRLVIGSDDAGYDYKEIIKRDLLADDRVASVEDVGVDADGHTAYPHVAVDAARMVADGRADRAVLVCGTGLGVAISA' A
#
# COMPACT_ATOMS: atom_id res chain seq x y z
N MET A 1 17.65 11.82 0.98
CA MET A 1 17.28 10.60 0.24
C MET A 1 15.78 10.59 0.14
N THR A 2 15.24 10.34 -1.05
CA THR A 2 13.80 10.22 -1.28
C THR A 2 13.39 8.74 -1.28
N HIS A 3 12.15 8.44 -0.89
CA HIS A 3 11.65 7.07 -0.74
C HIS A 3 10.72 6.68 -1.90
N ARG A 4 10.89 5.48 -2.44
CA ARG A 4 9.93 4.82 -3.33
C ARG A 4 8.99 4.00 -2.48
N LEU A 5 7.70 4.31 -2.51
CA LEU A 5 6.71 3.67 -1.67
C LEU A 5 5.76 2.82 -2.52
N VAL A 6 5.30 1.72 -1.94
CA VAL A 6 4.13 0.99 -2.41
C VAL A 6 3.00 1.15 -1.40
N ILE A 7 1.77 1.33 -1.86
CA ILE A 7 0.58 1.43 -1.02
C ILE A 7 -0.48 0.43 -1.49
N GLY A 8 -1.24 -0.12 -0.55
CA GLY A 8 -2.35 -1.01 -0.87
C GLY A 8 -3.35 -1.18 0.27
N SER A 9 -4.55 -1.65 -0.06
CA SER A 9 -5.61 -1.99 0.88
C SER A 9 -6.53 -3.10 0.37
N ASP A 10 -7.31 -3.70 1.28
CA ASP A 10 -8.59 -4.30 0.91
C ASP A 10 -9.68 -3.22 0.78
N ASP A 11 -10.92 -3.64 0.50
CA ASP A 11 -12.08 -2.76 0.34
C ASP A 11 -12.35 -1.92 1.59
N ALA A 12 -12.19 -2.52 2.78
CA ALA A 12 -12.34 -1.82 4.06
C ALA A 12 -11.33 -0.67 4.26
N GLY A 13 -10.19 -0.70 3.58
CA GLY A 13 -9.14 0.32 3.69
C GLY A 13 -9.09 1.35 2.56
N TYR A 14 -9.95 1.23 1.54
CA TYR A 14 -9.85 2.01 0.29
C TYR A 14 -9.83 3.53 0.52
N ASP A 15 -10.79 4.08 1.26
CA ASP A 15 -10.89 5.53 1.47
C ASP A 15 -9.65 6.10 2.17
N TYR A 16 -9.13 5.38 3.16
CA TYR A 16 -7.90 5.78 3.88
C TYR A 16 -6.67 5.66 2.99
N LYS A 17 -6.59 4.60 2.18
CA LYS A 17 -5.52 4.41 1.21
C LYS A 17 -5.44 5.60 0.24
N GLU A 18 -6.57 6.07 -0.30
CA GLU A 18 -6.61 7.20 -1.22
C GLU A 18 -6.18 8.53 -0.56
N ILE A 19 -6.61 8.78 0.68
CA ILE A 19 -6.19 9.97 1.45
C ILE A 19 -4.67 9.93 1.70
N ILE A 20 -4.16 8.81 2.22
CA ILE A 20 -2.74 8.65 2.53
C ILE A 20 -1.91 8.73 1.25
N LYS A 21 -2.34 8.11 0.14
CA LYS A 21 -1.66 8.19 -1.16
C LYS A 21 -1.49 9.64 -1.61
N ARG A 22 -2.53 10.46 -1.50
CA ARG A 22 -2.46 11.90 -1.84
C ARG A 22 -1.43 12.62 -0.98
N ASP A 23 -1.45 12.37 0.33
CA ASP A 23 -0.53 13.03 1.26
C ASP A 23 0.92 12.60 1.01
N LEU A 24 1.16 11.32 0.68
CA LEU A 24 2.47 10.81 0.28
C LEU A 24 2.97 11.42 -1.04
N LEU A 25 2.09 11.56 -2.04
CA LEU A 25 2.44 12.19 -3.32
C LEU A 25 2.77 13.68 -3.21
N ALA A 26 2.33 14.34 -2.13
CA ALA A 26 2.62 15.75 -1.86
C ALA A 26 3.87 15.97 -1.00
N ASP A 27 4.53 14.91 -0.53
CA ASP A 27 5.69 15.00 0.36
C ASP A 27 7.00 14.90 -0.42
N ASP A 28 7.84 15.94 -0.32
CA ASP A 28 9.15 16.02 -1.02
C ASP A 28 10.14 14.90 -0.63
N ARG A 29 9.86 14.14 0.44
CA ARG A 29 10.65 12.97 0.85
C ARG A 29 10.26 11.72 0.08
N VAL A 30 9.18 11.74 -0.71
CA VAL A 30 8.66 10.60 -1.48
C VAL A 30 8.97 10.81 -2.95
N ALA A 31 9.74 9.89 -3.54
CA ALA A 31 10.08 9.91 -4.97
C ALA A 31 8.93 9.41 -5.85
N SER A 32 8.20 8.40 -5.37
CA SER A 32 7.10 7.75 -6.10
C SER A 32 6.21 6.97 -5.16
N VAL A 33 4.94 6.81 -5.54
CA VAL A 33 3.97 5.92 -4.88
C VAL A 33 3.37 5.00 -5.93
N GLU A 34 3.57 3.69 -5.78
CA GLU A 34 2.89 2.66 -6.58
C GLU A 34 1.71 2.09 -5.80
N ASP A 35 0.53 2.00 -6.42
CA ASP A 35 -0.70 1.53 -5.80
C ASP A 35 -1.03 0.13 -6.30
N VAL A 36 -0.95 -0.87 -5.42
CA VAL A 36 -1.24 -2.28 -5.75
C VAL A 36 -2.70 -2.66 -5.54
N GLY A 37 -3.57 -1.67 -5.33
CA GLY A 37 -5.01 -1.83 -5.17
C GLY A 37 -5.44 -1.95 -3.71
N VAL A 38 -6.73 -2.15 -3.43
CA VAL A 38 -7.84 -2.20 -4.40
C VAL A 38 -8.27 -0.83 -4.93
N ASP A 39 -9.03 -0.79 -6.02
CA ASP A 39 -9.75 0.40 -6.48
C ASP A 39 -11.15 0.48 -5.82
N ALA A 40 -11.98 1.46 -6.23
CA ALA A 40 -13.27 1.75 -5.61
C ALA A 40 -14.28 0.57 -5.62
N ASP A 41 -14.17 -0.32 -6.61
CA ASP A 41 -15.06 -1.47 -6.81
C ASP A 41 -14.34 -2.81 -6.55
N GLY A 42 -13.10 -2.76 -6.05
CA GLY A 42 -12.26 -3.93 -5.89
C GLY A 42 -12.50 -4.66 -4.57
N HIS A 43 -12.71 -5.98 -4.65
CA HIS A 43 -12.96 -6.85 -3.50
C HIS A 43 -11.85 -7.88 -3.27
N THR A 44 -10.64 -7.60 -3.75
CA THR A 44 -9.49 -8.49 -3.55
C THR A 44 -9.19 -8.60 -2.05
N ALA A 45 -9.14 -9.83 -1.54
CA ALA A 45 -8.84 -10.07 -0.14
C ALA A 45 -7.44 -9.56 0.24
N TYR A 46 -7.33 -8.97 1.44
CA TYR A 46 -6.11 -8.36 1.95
C TYR A 46 -4.80 -9.17 1.82
N PRO A 47 -4.78 -10.53 1.89
CA PRO A 47 -3.51 -11.26 1.80
C PRO A 47 -2.83 -11.08 0.45
N HIS A 48 -3.59 -11.00 -0.64
CA HIS A 48 -3.02 -10.86 -1.98
C HIS A 48 -2.34 -9.49 -2.15
N VAL A 49 -3.04 -8.42 -1.75
CA VAL A 49 -2.52 -7.05 -1.79
C VAL A 49 -1.28 -6.90 -0.90
N ALA A 50 -1.31 -7.47 0.31
CA ALA A 50 -0.19 -7.44 1.24
C ALA A 50 1.04 -8.19 0.70
N VAL A 51 0.85 -9.40 0.16
CA VAL A 51 1.95 -10.20 -0.41
C VAL A 51 2.55 -9.53 -1.64
N ASP A 52 1.75 -8.91 -2.50
CA ASP A 52 2.25 -8.22 -3.70
C ASP A 52 3.09 -6.99 -3.32
N ALA A 53 2.63 -6.17 -2.37
CA ALA A 53 3.42 -5.06 -1.83
C ALA A 53 4.71 -5.53 -1.13
N ALA A 54 4.62 -6.58 -0.32
CA ALA A 54 5.77 -7.15 0.39
C ALA A 54 6.85 -7.66 -0.58
N ARG A 55 6.44 -8.36 -1.64
CA ARG A 55 7.35 -8.81 -2.69
C ARG A 55 8.05 -7.65 -3.37
N MET A 56 7.35 -6.56 -3.67
CA MET A 56 7.98 -5.37 -4.25
C MET A 56 9.07 -4.78 -3.34
N VAL A 57 8.84 -4.77 -2.03
CA VAL A 57 9.85 -4.32 -1.06
C VAL A 57 11.02 -5.31 -1.00
N ALA A 58 10.74 -6.61 -0.89
CA ALA A 58 11.75 -7.66 -0.84
C ALA A 58 12.64 -7.72 -2.10
N ASP A 59 12.05 -7.45 -3.27
CA ASP A 59 12.74 -7.40 -4.57
C ASP A 59 13.52 -6.08 -4.77
N GLY A 60 13.44 -5.12 -3.83
CA GLY A 60 14.07 -3.81 -3.96
C GLY A 60 13.40 -2.86 -4.97
N ARG A 61 12.19 -3.18 -5.43
CA ARG A 61 11.39 -2.33 -6.33
C ARG A 61 10.74 -1.16 -5.60
N ALA A 62 10.47 -1.31 -4.30
CA ALA A 62 10.09 -0.25 -3.39
C ALA A 62 10.98 -0.27 -2.12
N ASP A 63 11.06 0.85 -1.41
CA ASP A 63 11.84 0.95 -0.17
C ASP A 63 10.99 0.56 1.04
N ARG A 64 9.68 0.86 1.01
CA ARG A 64 8.71 0.58 2.08
C ARG A 64 7.31 0.38 1.51
N ALA A 65 6.48 -0.31 2.27
CA ALA A 65 5.05 -0.48 2.00
C ALA A 65 4.20 0.24 3.06
N VAL A 66 3.07 0.79 2.63
CA VAL A 66 1.98 1.29 3.50
C VAL A 66 0.74 0.45 3.19
N LEU A 67 0.28 -0.34 4.15
CA LEU A 67 -0.84 -1.25 3.97
C LEU A 67 -1.98 -0.89 4.91
N VAL A 68 -3.19 -0.82 4.36
CA VAL A 68 -4.40 -0.46 5.11
C VAL A 68 -5.41 -1.59 4.99
N CYS A 69 -5.96 -2.05 6.10
CA CYS A 69 -7.18 -2.86 6.09
C CYS A 69 -8.03 -2.48 7.30
N GLY A 70 -9.19 -3.12 7.49
CA GLY A 70 -10.10 -2.78 8.59
C GLY A 70 -9.45 -2.70 9.98
N THR A 71 -8.40 -3.49 10.26
CA THR A 71 -7.67 -3.47 11.53
C THR A 71 -6.15 -3.31 11.40
N GLY A 72 -5.61 -3.41 10.19
CA GLY A 72 -4.17 -3.56 9.93
C GLY A 72 -3.58 -4.94 10.29
N LEU A 73 -4.29 -5.79 11.03
CA LEU A 73 -3.74 -7.07 11.51
C LEU A 73 -3.52 -8.08 10.38
N GLY A 74 -4.53 -8.25 9.51
CA GLY A 74 -4.47 -9.24 8.43
C GLY A 74 -3.35 -8.97 7.43
N VAL A 75 -3.18 -7.70 7.04
CA VAL A 75 -2.10 -7.29 6.15
C VAL A 75 -0.73 -7.42 6.82
N ALA A 76 -0.62 -7.10 8.12
CA ALA A 76 0.64 -7.22 8.86
C ALA A 76 1.10 -8.68 9.03
N ILE A 77 0.18 -9.64 9.14
CA ILE A 77 0.49 -11.07 9.20
C ILE A 77 0.90 -11.60 7.81
N SER A 78 0.33 -11.05 6.74
CA SER A 78 0.51 -11.56 5.37
C SER A 78 1.73 -10.99 4.66
N ALA A 79 2.15 -9.77 5.02
CA ALA A 79 3.27 -9.04 4.42
C ALA A 79 4.65 -9.60 4.83
#